data_AF-A0A6L4ZRH4-F1
#
_entry.id   AF-A0A6L4ZRH4-F1
#
_cell.length_a   1.000
_cell.length_b   1.000
_cell.length_c   1.000
_cell.angle_alpha   90.00
_cell.angle_beta   90.00
_cell.angle_gamma   90.00
#
_symmetry.space_group_name_H-M   'P 1'
#
loop_
_entity.id
_entity.type
_entity.pdbx_description
1 polymer ?
#
loop_
_entity_poly.entity_id
_entity_poly.type
_entity_poly.pdbx_seq_one_letter_code
_entity_poly.pdbx_strand_id
1 'polypeptide(L)' 'MNRSLHIDPADAAPIWRQIEEGLRRLVASGALMPGEAAPSVRDLAKELSVNPATVAKA' A
#
# COMPACT_ATOMS: atom_id res chain seq x y z
N MET A 1 2.88 -16.46 -1.41
CA MET A 1 3.06 -15.46 -0.33
C MET A 1 2.12 -14.31 -0.64
N ASN A 2 1.04 -14.14 0.14
CA ASN A 2 0.10 -13.03 -0.06
C ASN A 2 0.70 -11.76 0.56
N ARG A 3 1.19 -10.83 -0.27
CA ARG A 3 1.47 -9.45 0.15
C ARG A 3 0.15 -8.69 0.25
N SER A 4 -0.57 -8.83 1.35
CA SER A 4 -1.81 -8.07 1.52
C SER A 4 -1.53 -6.77 2.28
N LEU A 5 -1.74 -5.65 1.60
CA LEU A 5 -1.93 -4.34 2.24
C LEU A 5 -3.38 -4.25 2.73
N HIS A 6 -3.57 -3.75 3.95
CA HIS A 6 -4.90 -3.57 4.54
C HIS A 6 -5.09 -2.11 4.93
N ILE A 7 -6.26 -1.58 4.62
CA ILE A 7 -6.66 -0.19 4.90
C ILE A 7 -7.87 -0.23 5.82
N ASP A 8 -7.83 0.55 6.89
CA ASP A 8 -8.94 0.77 7.81
C ASP A 8 -9.45 2.21 7.66
N PRO A 9 -10.62 2.44 7.02
CA PRO A 9 -11.21 3.76 6.90
C PRO A 9 -11.67 4.38 8.23
N ALA A 10 -11.78 3.59 9.30
CA ALA A 10 -12.17 4.05 10.62
C ALA A 10 -10.96 4.45 11.49
N ASP A 11 -9.73 4.13 11.06
CA ASP A 11 -8.50 4.54 11.75
C ASP A 11 -8.34 6.07 11.66
N ALA A 12 -7.79 6.67 12.73
CA ALA A 12 -7.53 8.11 12.78
C ALA A 12 -6.47 8.57 11.77
N ALA A 13 -5.59 7.66 11.32
CA ALA A 13 -4.59 7.92 10.32
C ALA A 13 -5.23 8.05 8.92
N PRO A 14 -4.90 9.10 8.15
CA PRO A 14 -5.34 9.21 6.76
C PRO A 14 -4.93 8.00 5.92
N ILE A 15 -5.78 7.58 4.98
CA ILE A 15 -5.57 6.38 4.13
C ILE A 15 -4.18 6.36 3.47
N TRP A 16 -3.69 7.49 2.95
CA TRP A 16 -2.37 7.57 2.32
C TRP A 16 -1.22 7.20 3.28
N ARG A 17 -1.33 7.54 4.58
CA ARG A 17 -0.35 7.13 5.61
C ARG A 17 -0.40 5.64 5.87
N GLN A 18 -1.61 5.04 5.86
CA GLN A 18 -1.76 3.61 6.05
C GLN A 18 -1.12 2.83 4.90
N ILE A 19 -1.22 3.34 3.67
CA ILE A 19 -0.55 2.81 2.49
C ILE A 19 0.98 2.90 2.65
N GLU A 20 1.50 4.09 2.98
CA GLU A 20 2.94 4.34 3.18
C GLU A 20 3.53 3.37 4.22
N GLU A 21 2.91 3.28 5.40
CA GLU A 21 3.35 2.41 6.49
C GLU A 21 3.21 0.92 6.14
N GLY A 22 2.16 0.55 5.42
CA GLY A 22 1.96 -0.81 4.96
C GLY A 22 3.06 -1.24 3.98
N LEU A 23 3.42 -0.40 3.01
CA LEU A 23 4.50 -0.65 2.07
C LEU A 23 5.84 -0.76 2.80
N ARG A 24 6.10 0.13 3.76
CA ARG A 24 7.30 0.07 4.61
C ARG A 24 7.40 -1.26 5.36
N ARG A 25 6.29 -1.77 5.91
CA ARG A 25 6.24 -3.09 6.56
C ARG A 25 6.50 -4.25 5.61
N LEU A 26 5.98 -4.18 4.38
CA LEU A 26 6.25 -5.20 3.36
C LEU A 26 7.75 -5.25 3.00
N VAL A 27 8.40 -4.10 2.87
CA VAL A 27 9.87 -4.06 2.62
C VAL A 27 10.64 -4.57 3.84
N ALA A 28 10.29 -4.10 5.04
CA ALA A 28 10.99 -4.47 6.28
C ALA A 28 10.88 -5.97 6.60
N SER A 29 9.75 -6.60 6.27
CA SER A 29 9.56 -8.04 6.44
C SER A 29 10.23 -8.89 5.36
N GLY A 30 10.84 -8.26 4.34
CA GLY A 30 11.32 -8.95 3.14
C GLY A 30 10.17 -9.49 2.29
N ALA A 31 8.93 -9.18 2.65
CA ALA A 31 7.78 -9.54 1.84
C ALA A 31 7.96 -8.91 0.47
N LEU A 32 8.30 -7.61 0.34
CA LEU A 32 8.68 -6.90 -0.89
C LEU A 32 10.20 -6.74 -0.96
N MET A 33 10.86 -7.33 -1.96
CA MET A 33 12.32 -7.32 -2.05
C MET A 33 12.85 -6.15 -2.89
N PRO A 34 14.06 -5.65 -2.59
CA PRO A 34 14.74 -4.69 -3.45
C PRO A 34 14.90 -5.21 -4.88
N GLY A 35 14.60 -4.37 -5.87
CA GLY A 35 14.67 -4.73 -7.30
C GLY A 35 13.43 -5.45 -7.82
N GLU A 36 12.49 -5.80 -6.96
CA GLU A 36 11.21 -6.35 -7.40
C GLU A 36 10.26 -5.25 -7.86
N ALA A 37 9.49 -5.54 -8.90
CA ALA A 37 8.49 -4.62 -9.40
C ALA A 37 7.39 -4.40 -8.35
N ALA A 38 7.20 -3.14 -7.94
CA ALA A 38 6.05 -2.75 -7.14
C ALA A 38 4.78 -2.71 -8.02
N PRO A 39 3.58 -2.90 -7.44
CA PRO A 39 2.33 -2.65 -8.14
C PRO A 39 2.28 -1.23 -8.69
N SER A 40 1.62 -1.03 -9.85
CA SER A 40 1.36 0.33 -10.32
C SER A 40 0.37 1.03 -9.39
N VAL A 41 0.36 2.37 -9.39
CA VAL A 41 -0.63 3.17 -8.65
C VAL A 41 -2.06 2.72 -8.96
N ARG A 42 -2.35 2.40 -10.23
CA ARG A 42 -3.70 1.99 -10.67
C ARG A 42 -4.06 0.59 -10.19
N ASP A 43 -3.10 -0.33 -10.20
CA ASP A 43 -3.36 -1.70 -9.76
C ASP A 43 -3.54 -1.74 -8.25
N LEU A 44 -2.68 -1.02 -7.51
CA LEU A 44 -2.79 -0.90 -6.06
C LEU A 44 -4.09 -0.21 -5.63
N ALA A 45 -4.50 0.85 -6.35
CA ALA A 45 -5.77 1.52 -6.11
C ALA A 45 -6.98 0.58 -6.30
N LYS A 46 -6.94 -0.29 -7.31
CA LYS A 46 -7.99 -1.29 -7.53
C LYS A 46 -8.00 -2.37 -6.44
N GLU A 47 -6.83 -2.87 -6.08
CA GLU A 47 -6.68 -3.89 -5.04
C GLU A 47 -7.21 -3.39 -3.69
N LEU A 48 -6.87 -2.16 -3.33
CA LEU A 48 -7.28 -1.54 -2.07
C LEU A 48 -8.67 -0.89 -2.13
N SER A 49 -9.29 -0.80 -3.31
CA SER A 49 -10.51 0.00 -3.54
C SER A 49 -10.39 1.45 -3.03
N VAL A 50 -9.25 2.08 -3.29
CA VAL A 50 -8.92 3.46 -2.89
C VAL A 50 -8.80 4.36 -4.11
N ASN A 51 -9.06 5.66 -3.96
CA ASN A 51 -8.85 6.64 -5.03
C ASN A 51 -7.36 6.63 -5.50
N PRO A 52 -7.06 6.48 -6.81
CA PRO A 52 -5.70 6.50 -7.33
C PRO A 52 -4.88 7.73 -6.93
N ALA A 53 -5.50 8.90 -6.78
CA ALA A 53 -4.82 10.12 -6.32
C ALA A 53 -4.34 10.01 -4.87
N THR A 54 -5.07 9.27 -4.02
CA THR A 54 -4.67 8.98 -2.64
C THR A 54 -3.50 8.01 -2.60
N VAL A 55 -3.48 7.01 -3.48
CA VAL A 55 -2.35 6.07 -3.62
C VAL A 55 -1.10 6.77 -4.15
N ALA A 56 -1.24 7.66 -5.14
CA ALA A 56 -0.12 8.42 -5.71
C ALA A 56 0.51 9.41 -4.71
N LYS A 57 -0.21 9.79 -3.65
CA LYS A 57 0.28 10.66 -2.58
C LYS A 57 1.11 9.91 -1.54
N ALA A 58 0.92 8.60 -1.41
CA ALA A 58 1.53 7.75 -0.40
C ALA A 58 3.02 7.48 -0.67
#